data_AF-A0A8W8IWX6-F1
#
_entry.id   AF-A0A8W8IWX6-F1
#
_cell.length_a   1.000
_cell.length_b   1.000
_cell.length_c   1.000
_cell.angle_alpha   90.00
_cell.angle_beta   90.00
_cell.angle_gamma   90.00
#
_symmetry.space_group_name_H-M   'P 1'
#
loop_
_entity.id
_entity.type
_entity.pdbx_description
1 polymer ?
#
loop_
_entity_poly.entity_id
_entity_poly.type
_entity_poly.pdbx_seq_one_letter_code
_entity_poly.pdbx_strand_id
1 'polypeptide(L)'
;MPEESSEDVFKIIVATDIHLGYGEKDVIRGNDSLVTFEEILENAKKHEADFILLGGDLFHENKPPRRIMHGCISLLRKFCFGDKPILFEYLSDQSADFKHCQFPTLNYEDTNLNVSIPVFSIHGNHDDPSGQGNLCSLDLLHSAGLMNYFGKTTSLEKIEMSPLLMQKGSTKLALYGLGSVRDERLHRLFVHKNVTMLRPKENQEDWFNVFVIHQNRAKHSTTSYIPEQFLDDFLDLVIWGHEHECRLEPEWNSSQNFFVSQPGSSVATSLSEGETVKKHIGLLQIKGKNFKITKIPLTTVRQFYMENVVLSETELDPNDLDIGKKVEAYCSEKVEAILQKAVDRELCEALLLQRHIVIGVTMPEESSEDVFKIIVATDIHLGYGEKDVIRGNDSLVTFEEILENAKKHEADFILLGGDLFHENKPPRRIMHGCISLLRKFCFGDKPILFEYLSDQSADFKHCQFPTLNYEDTNLNVSIPVFSIHGNHDDPSGQGNLCSLDLLHSAGLMNYFGKTTSLEKIEMSPLLMQKGSTKLALYGLGSVRDERLHRLFVHKKRNNAETKRKQEDWFNVFVIHQNRAKHSTTSYIPEQFLDDFLDLVIWGHEHECRLEPEWNSSQNFFVSQPVAV
;
A
#
# COMPACT_ATOMS: atom_id res chain seq x y z
N MET A 1 36.51 7.28 21.34
CA MET A 1 37.16 7.20 20.01
C MET A 1 36.74 8.44 19.23
N PRO A 2 37.40 8.83 18.13
CA PRO A 2 36.84 9.84 17.23
C PRO A 2 35.47 9.40 16.71
N GLU A 3 34.63 10.33 16.30
CA GLU A 3 33.42 10.01 15.55
C GLU A 3 33.87 9.44 14.19
N GLU A 4 33.52 8.17 13.93
CA GLU A 4 33.79 7.57 12.63
C GLU A 4 32.87 8.17 11.56
N SER A 5 33.40 8.44 10.37
CA SER A 5 32.62 8.89 9.22
C SER A 5 31.47 7.93 8.94
N SER A 6 30.23 8.44 8.99
CA SER A 6 29.01 7.69 8.65
C SER A 6 28.81 7.50 7.14
N GLU A 7 29.66 8.14 6.33
CA GLU A 7 29.66 8.10 4.87
C GLU A 7 29.90 6.68 4.34
N ASP A 8 30.85 5.94 4.92
CA ASP A 8 31.14 4.55 4.55
C ASP A 8 30.22 3.50 5.20
N VAL A 9 29.19 3.92 5.98
CA VAL A 9 28.43 3.00 6.82
C VAL A 9 27.00 2.87 6.32
N PHE A 10 26.64 1.70 5.78
CA PHE A 10 25.23 1.36 5.55
C PHE A 10 24.52 1.22 6.90
N LYS A 11 23.40 1.92 7.09
CA LYS A 11 22.45 1.77 8.19
C LYS A 11 21.17 1.11 7.64
N ILE A 12 20.91 -0.14 8.01
CA ILE A 12 19.77 -0.92 7.50
C ILE A 12 18.86 -1.30 8.68
N ILE A 13 17.56 -1.02 8.57
CA ILE A 13 16.56 -1.61 9.48
C ILE A 13 16.14 -2.96 8.93
N VAL A 14 16.31 -4.02 9.71
CA VAL A 14 15.98 -5.40 9.38
C VAL A 14 14.77 -5.85 10.19
N ALA A 15 13.72 -6.30 9.52
CA ALA A 15 12.51 -6.86 10.10
C ALA A 15 12.00 -8.04 9.24
N THR A 16 11.06 -8.83 9.76
CA THR A 16 10.44 -9.95 9.04
C THR A 16 9.09 -10.27 9.66
N ASP A 17 8.24 -11.02 8.96
CA ASP A 17 7.06 -11.69 9.50
C ASP A 17 6.17 -10.70 10.29
N ILE A 18 5.86 -9.60 9.61
CA ILE A 18 5.08 -8.47 10.13
C ILE A 18 3.59 -8.85 10.16
N HIS A 19 3.17 -9.76 9.27
CA HIS A 19 1.83 -10.33 9.22
C HIS A 19 0.72 -9.26 9.27
N LEU A 20 0.84 -8.23 8.43
CA LEU A 20 -0.18 -7.19 8.28
C LEU A 20 -1.54 -7.84 8.00
N GLY A 21 -2.51 -7.53 8.87
CA GLY A 21 -3.86 -8.09 8.82
C GLY A 21 -4.08 -9.36 9.64
N TYR A 22 -3.06 -9.90 10.32
CA TYR A 22 -3.29 -10.93 11.33
C TYR A 22 -4.27 -10.41 12.39
N GLY A 23 -5.40 -11.11 12.54
CA GLY A 23 -6.47 -10.75 13.47
C GLY A 23 -7.34 -9.54 13.07
N GLU A 24 -7.38 -9.07 11.82
CA GLU A 24 -8.07 -7.80 11.47
C GLU A 24 -9.57 -7.72 11.83
N LYS A 25 -10.22 -8.88 11.93
CA LYS A 25 -11.64 -9.03 12.34
C LYS A 25 -11.84 -8.94 13.87
N ASP A 26 -10.79 -8.98 14.67
CA ASP A 26 -10.81 -8.88 16.14
C ASP A 26 -10.93 -7.41 16.58
N VAL A 27 -11.87 -7.13 17.50
CA VAL A 27 -12.18 -5.77 17.96
C VAL A 27 -11.05 -5.16 18.81
N ILE A 28 -10.25 -5.99 19.47
CA ILE A 28 -9.16 -5.59 20.38
C ILE A 28 -7.81 -5.66 19.66
N ARG A 29 -7.59 -6.69 18.84
CA ARG A 29 -6.30 -7.04 18.22
C ARG A 29 -6.16 -6.58 16.76
N GLY A 30 -7.24 -6.22 16.08
CA GLY A 30 -7.26 -5.98 14.64
C GLY A 30 -6.47 -4.76 14.11
N ASN A 31 -5.78 -4.03 14.99
CA ASN A 31 -4.82 -2.98 14.64
C ASN A 31 -3.36 -3.34 14.97
N ASP A 32 -3.09 -4.39 15.75
CA ASP A 32 -1.78 -4.66 16.37
C ASP A 32 -0.64 -4.71 15.35
N SER A 33 -0.86 -5.36 14.20
CA SER A 33 0.13 -5.47 13.12
C SER A 33 0.37 -4.15 12.38
N LEU A 34 -0.67 -3.33 12.14
CA LEU A 34 -0.51 -2.01 11.52
C LEU A 34 0.21 -1.01 12.43
N VAL A 35 -0.13 -0.97 13.72
CA VAL A 35 0.51 -0.08 14.70
C VAL A 35 1.98 -0.48 14.91
N THR A 36 2.29 -1.77 14.90
CA THR A 36 3.68 -2.23 15.00
C THR A 36 4.47 -1.98 13.71
N PHE A 37 3.85 -2.07 12.53
CA PHE A 37 4.51 -1.65 11.29
C PHE A 37 4.79 -0.14 11.26
N GLU A 38 3.91 0.68 11.84
CA GLU A 38 4.17 2.11 12.08
C GLU A 38 5.38 2.31 13.01
N GLU A 39 5.50 1.60 14.13
CA GLU A 39 6.69 1.64 15.00
C GLU A 39 7.99 1.26 14.26
N ILE A 40 7.96 0.25 13.38
CA ILE A 40 9.14 -0.16 12.59
C ILE A 40 9.59 0.96 11.64
N LEU A 41 8.64 1.62 10.98
CA LEU A 41 8.87 2.72 10.05
C LEU A 41 9.33 4.01 10.77
N GLU A 42 8.75 4.30 11.94
CA GLU A 42 9.21 5.38 12.80
C GLU A 42 10.65 5.16 13.28
N ASN A 43 11.01 3.92 13.64
CA ASN A 43 12.38 3.58 13.99
C ASN A 43 13.34 3.69 12.79
N ALA A 44 12.90 3.49 11.55
CA ALA A 44 13.71 3.73 10.36
C ALA A 44 14.01 5.23 10.14
N LYS A 45 13.02 6.12 10.27
CA LYS A 45 13.26 7.58 10.26
C LYS A 45 14.16 7.99 11.43
N LYS A 46 13.86 7.53 12.66
CA LYS A 46 14.57 7.87 13.91
C LYS A 46 16.06 7.54 13.91
N HIS A 47 16.47 6.43 13.26
CA HIS A 47 17.88 6.04 13.15
C HIS A 47 18.53 6.46 11.81
N GLU A 48 17.79 7.22 10.98
CA GLU A 48 18.20 7.72 9.66
C GLU A 48 18.59 6.60 8.69
N ALA A 49 17.90 5.46 8.72
CA ALA A 49 18.22 4.27 7.92
C ALA A 49 18.38 4.62 6.42
N ASP A 50 19.41 4.07 5.78
CA ASP A 50 19.62 4.20 4.33
C ASP A 50 18.53 3.43 3.58
N PHE A 51 18.16 2.24 4.06
CA PHE A 51 17.02 1.48 3.57
C PHE A 51 16.46 0.53 4.66
N ILE A 52 15.26 -0.01 4.40
CA ILE A 52 14.63 -1.07 5.19
C ILE A 52 14.74 -2.40 4.42
N LEU A 53 15.03 -3.49 5.13
CA LEU A 53 15.16 -4.84 4.58
C LEU A 53 14.17 -5.78 5.27
N LEU A 54 13.29 -6.40 4.48
CA LEU A 54 12.20 -7.25 4.95
C LEU A 54 12.38 -8.71 4.53
N GLY A 55 12.30 -9.62 5.50
CA GLY A 55 12.54 -11.07 5.35
C GLY A 55 11.35 -11.90 4.84
N GLY A 56 10.28 -11.27 4.35
CA GLY A 56 9.05 -11.93 3.92
C GLY A 56 7.89 -11.80 4.92
N ASP A 57 6.72 -12.34 4.55
CA ASP A 57 5.45 -12.26 5.28
C ASP A 57 5.14 -10.86 5.84
N LEU A 58 5.18 -9.88 4.93
CA LEU A 58 4.67 -8.54 5.18
C LEU A 58 3.15 -8.60 5.41
N PHE A 59 2.42 -9.47 4.69
CA PHE A 59 0.97 -9.64 4.85
C PHE A 59 0.60 -11.05 5.35
N HIS A 60 -0.39 -11.13 6.23
CA HIS A 60 -0.87 -12.41 6.77
C HIS A 60 -1.82 -13.18 5.83
N GLU A 61 -2.52 -12.48 4.94
CA GLU A 61 -3.34 -13.09 3.89
C GLU A 61 -2.77 -12.71 2.51
N ASN A 62 -2.51 -13.71 1.66
CA ASN A 62 -2.05 -13.56 0.27
C ASN A 62 -2.88 -12.55 -0.56
N LYS A 63 -4.18 -12.42 -0.23
CA LYS A 63 -5.08 -11.39 -0.77
C LYS A 63 -5.51 -10.47 0.38
N PRO A 64 -4.66 -9.54 0.83
CA PRO A 64 -4.88 -8.83 2.09
C PRO A 64 -6.17 -7.98 2.06
N PRO A 65 -6.90 -7.87 3.18
CA PRO A 65 -8.11 -7.05 3.25
C PRO A 65 -7.86 -5.59 2.85
N ARG A 66 -8.82 -4.93 2.18
CA ARG A 66 -8.65 -3.55 1.67
C ARG A 66 -8.13 -2.56 2.72
N ARG A 67 -8.64 -2.62 3.96
CA ARG A 67 -8.17 -1.81 5.11
C ARG A 67 -6.67 -1.99 5.39
N ILE A 68 -6.18 -3.22 5.25
CA ILE A 68 -4.79 -3.59 5.55
C ILE A 68 -3.86 -3.17 4.42
N MET A 69 -4.26 -3.38 3.16
CA MET A 69 -3.53 -2.86 1.99
C MET A 69 -3.49 -1.32 2.02
N HIS A 70 -4.62 -0.66 2.32
CA HIS A 70 -4.67 0.80 2.50
C HIS A 70 -3.74 1.27 3.61
N GLY A 71 -3.78 0.65 4.79
CA GLY A 71 -2.89 0.98 5.90
C GLY A 71 -1.41 0.82 5.55
N CYS A 72 -1.04 -0.29 4.87
CA CYS A 72 0.32 -0.52 4.40
C CYS A 72 0.79 0.57 3.42
N ILE A 73 -0.01 0.85 2.38
CA ILE A 73 0.25 1.90 1.39
C ILE A 73 0.48 3.25 2.08
N SER A 74 -0.44 3.67 2.97
CA SER A 74 -0.37 4.96 3.63
C SER A 74 0.82 5.08 4.61
N LEU A 75 1.17 4.00 5.30
CA LEU A 75 2.35 3.99 6.17
C LEU A 75 3.64 4.10 5.34
N LEU A 76 3.75 3.36 4.24
CA LEU A 76 4.88 3.48 3.31
C LEU A 76 4.97 4.90 2.72
N ARG A 77 3.85 5.51 2.29
CA ARG A 77 3.82 6.93 1.86
C ARG A 77 4.32 7.88 2.95
N LYS A 78 3.78 7.79 4.17
CA LYS A 78 4.12 8.67 5.31
C LYS A 78 5.60 8.56 5.74
N PHE A 79 6.20 7.38 5.61
CA PHE A 79 7.52 7.08 6.21
C PHE A 79 8.66 6.79 5.23
N CYS A 80 8.39 6.49 3.96
CA CYS A 80 9.45 6.19 2.98
C CYS A 80 9.70 7.34 1.99
N PHE A 81 8.82 8.35 1.92
CA PHE A 81 8.95 9.52 1.05
C PHE A 81 9.42 10.78 1.82
N GLY A 82 10.13 11.67 1.13
CA GLY A 82 10.65 12.95 1.64
C GLY A 82 12.06 13.29 1.13
N ASP A 83 12.55 14.49 1.46
CA ASP A 83 13.75 15.10 0.85
C ASP A 83 15.10 14.59 1.39
N LYS A 84 15.15 13.47 2.12
CA LYS A 84 16.43 12.89 2.55
C LYS A 84 17.08 12.22 1.32
N PRO A 85 18.27 12.66 0.88
CA PRO A 85 18.92 12.04 -0.27
C PRO A 85 19.37 10.61 0.05
N ILE A 86 19.30 9.75 -0.97
CA ILE A 86 19.89 8.41 -0.93
C ILE A 86 21.40 8.57 -1.14
N LEU A 87 22.19 8.07 -0.17
CA LEU A 87 23.65 8.26 -0.11
C LEU A 87 24.44 7.03 -0.59
N PHE A 88 23.77 6.05 -1.19
CA PHE A 88 24.37 4.86 -1.80
C PHE A 88 23.98 4.75 -3.27
N GLU A 89 24.86 4.18 -4.08
CA GLU A 89 24.66 3.96 -5.52
C GLU A 89 24.29 2.49 -5.81
N TYR A 90 23.56 2.27 -6.89
CA TYR A 90 23.28 0.94 -7.43
C TYR A 90 24.23 0.59 -8.57
N LEU A 91 24.76 -0.63 -8.57
CA LEU A 91 25.86 -1.06 -9.45
C LEU A 91 25.52 -2.27 -10.34
N SER A 92 24.33 -2.85 -10.22
CA SER A 92 23.87 -3.95 -11.09
C SER A 92 22.78 -3.51 -12.07
N ASP A 93 22.45 -4.39 -13.02
CA ASP A 93 21.50 -4.10 -14.10
C ASP A 93 20.07 -4.30 -13.60
N GLN A 94 19.42 -3.20 -13.23
CA GLN A 94 18.02 -3.19 -12.77
C GLN A 94 17.07 -3.87 -13.76
N SER A 95 17.34 -3.77 -15.07
CA SER A 95 16.53 -4.40 -16.12
C SER A 95 16.61 -5.93 -16.09
N ALA A 96 17.73 -6.48 -15.60
CA ALA A 96 17.94 -7.90 -15.42
C ALA A 96 17.54 -8.39 -14.01
N ASP A 97 17.73 -7.57 -12.98
CA ASP A 97 17.48 -7.90 -11.57
C ASP A 97 15.98 -7.78 -11.19
N PHE A 98 15.26 -6.82 -11.78
CA PHE A 98 13.82 -6.61 -11.60
C PHE A 98 12.97 -7.03 -12.81
N LYS A 99 13.52 -7.88 -13.70
CA LYS A 99 12.84 -8.41 -14.91
C LYS A 99 11.51 -9.15 -14.67
N HIS A 100 11.20 -9.50 -13.42
CA HIS A 100 9.94 -10.14 -13.01
C HIS A 100 8.86 -9.13 -12.59
N CYS A 101 9.17 -7.84 -12.61
CA CYS A 101 8.29 -6.72 -12.28
C CYS A 101 7.97 -5.86 -13.50
N GLN A 102 6.89 -5.08 -13.42
CA GLN A 102 6.40 -4.27 -14.54
C GLN A 102 7.21 -2.98 -14.77
N PHE A 103 7.83 -2.47 -13.71
CA PHE A 103 8.80 -1.38 -13.74
C PHE A 103 10.12 -1.99 -13.29
N PRO A 104 11.04 -2.37 -14.19
CA PRO A 104 12.27 -3.05 -13.84
C PRO A 104 13.34 -2.02 -13.42
N THR A 105 12.98 -1.20 -12.43
CA THR A 105 13.70 -0.02 -11.94
C THR A 105 13.47 0.15 -10.44
N LEU A 106 14.45 0.68 -9.73
CA LEU A 106 14.37 0.95 -8.30
C LEU A 106 13.51 2.18 -8.03
N ASN A 107 12.67 2.09 -6.99
CA ASN A 107 11.69 3.14 -6.71
C ASN A 107 12.29 4.51 -6.31
N TYR A 108 13.57 4.55 -5.93
CA TYR A 108 14.30 5.78 -5.60
C TYR A 108 15.16 6.33 -6.76
N GLU A 109 15.24 5.60 -7.88
CA GLU A 109 15.82 6.08 -9.14
C GLU A 109 14.74 6.46 -10.17
N ASP A 110 13.46 6.19 -9.86
CA ASP A 110 12.33 6.66 -10.64
C ASP A 110 12.18 8.18 -10.49
N THR A 111 12.39 8.92 -11.58
CA THR A 111 12.41 10.41 -11.61
C THR A 111 11.08 11.06 -11.23
N ASN A 112 10.05 10.28 -10.88
CA ASN A 112 8.72 10.74 -10.54
C ASN A 112 8.35 10.51 -9.06
N LEU A 113 9.31 10.05 -8.23
CA LEU A 113 9.12 9.65 -6.84
C LEU A 113 10.25 10.18 -5.94
N ASN A 114 9.92 10.98 -4.91
CA ASN A 114 10.89 11.46 -3.92
C ASN A 114 11.02 10.47 -2.75
N VAL A 115 11.79 9.39 -2.93
CA VAL A 115 11.97 8.32 -1.93
C VAL A 115 13.16 8.61 -1.02
N SER A 116 12.89 8.73 0.28
CA SER A 116 13.87 9.00 1.36
C SER A 116 14.44 7.75 2.02
N ILE A 117 13.66 6.67 2.08
CA ILE A 117 14.03 5.39 2.70
C ILE A 117 13.40 4.27 1.85
N PRO A 118 14.11 3.74 0.84
CA PRO A 118 13.61 2.61 0.06
C PRO A 118 13.44 1.37 0.94
N VAL A 119 12.47 0.52 0.58
CA VAL A 119 12.17 -0.74 1.26
C VAL A 119 12.46 -1.89 0.30
N PHE A 120 13.34 -2.81 0.69
CA PHE A 120 13.63 -4.04 -0.05
C PHE A 120 12.95 -5.22 0.64
N SER A 121 12.20 -6.05 -0.09
CA SER A 121 11.56 -7.24 0.46
C SER A 121 11.65 -8.42 -0.48
N ILE A 122 11.89 -9.60 0.10
CA ILE A 122 11.46 -10.87 -0.48
C ILE A 122 10.00 -11.14 -0.10
N HIS A 123 9.35 -12.14 -0.69
CA HIS A 123 8.06 -12.65 -0.23
C HIS A 123 8.25 -13.84 0.72
N GLY A 124 7.33 -14.03 1.65
CA GLY A 124 7.24 -15.23 2.47
C GLY A 124 6.25 -16.25 1.90
N ASN A 125 5.63 -17.07 2.75
CA ASN A 125 4.62 -18.07 2.37
C ASN A 125 3.17 -17.67 2.67
N HIS A 126 2.91 -16.59 3.42
CA HIS A 126 1.59 -15.97 3.52
C HIS A 126 1.36 -14.95 2.39
N ASP A 127 2.40 -14.30 1.87
CA ASP A 127 2.31 -13.36 0.74
C ASP A 127 2.94 -13.88 -0.57
N ASP A 128 2.77 -15.16 -0.86
CA ASP A 128 3.34 -15.86 -2.02
C ASP A 128 2.76 -15.44 -3.40
N PRO A 129 3.54 -15.52 -4.50
CA PRO A 129 3.05 -15.36 -5.87
C PRO A 129 2.01 -16.41 -6.24
N SER A 130 0.79 -15.98 -6.60
CA SER A 130 -0.30 -16.93 -6.87
C SER A 130 -1.38 -16.41 -7.83
N GLY A 131 -1.98 -17.32 -8.59
CA GLY A 131 -3.03 -17.02 -9.57
C GLY A 131 -2.52 -16.54 -10.93
N GLN A 132 -3.43 -16.02 -11.76
CA GLN A 132 -3.12 -15.56 -13.12
C GLN A 132 -2.14 -14.39 -13.11
N GLY A 133 -1.04 -14.54 -13.85
CA GLY A 133 0.09 -13.59 -13.86
C GLY A 133 1.17 -13.86 -12.80
N ASN A 134 0.98 -14.83 -11.89
CA ASN A 134 1.94 -15.17 -10.84
C ASN A 134 2.40 -13.94 -10.01
N LEU A 135 1.41 -13.17 -9.53
CA LEU A 135 1.60 -11.94 -8.76
C LEU A 135 1.37 -12.20 -7.26
N CYS A 136 2.02 -11.46 -6.37
CA CYS A 136 1.67 -11.36 -4.95
C CYS A 136 1.20 -9.94 -4.58
N SER A 137 1.08 -9.64 -3.29
CA SER A 137 0.84 -8.28 -2.77
C SER A 137 2.04 -7.35 -2.98
N LEU A 138 3.28 -7.87 -2.94
CA LEU A 138 4.50 -7.08 -3.13
C LEU A 138 4.64 -6.58 -4.58
N ASP A 139 4.16 -7.33 -5.58
CA ASP A 139 4.07 -6.85 -6.97
C ASP A 139 3.18 -5.60 -7.11
N LEU A 140 2.14 -5.45 -6.27
CA LEU A 140 1.29 -4.26 -6.25
C LEU A 140 2.01 -3.06 -5.63
N LEU A 141 2.65 -3.25 -4.47
CA LEU A 141 3.37 -2.21 -3.76
C LEU A 141 4.58 -1.71 -4.57
N HIS A 142 5.30 -2.62 -5.22
CA HIS A 142 6.43 -2.29 -6.08
C HIS A 142 5.96 -1.56 -7.36
N SER A 143 4.91 -2.03 -8.03
CA SER A 143 4.36 -1.32 -9.20
C SER A 143 3.74 0.03 -8.86
N ALA A 144 3.37 0.28 -7.59
CA ALA A 144 2.98 1.59 -7.08
C ALA A 144 4.16 2.49 -6.64
N GLY A 145 5.41 2.02 -6.77
CA GLY A 145 6.61 2.76 -6.37
C GLY A 145 6.90 2.78 -4.87
N LEU A 146 6.21 1.95 -4.07
CA LEU A 146 6.28 2.00 -2.61
C LEU A 146 7.40 1.12 -2.01
N MET A 147 7.93 0.17 -2.79
CA MET A 147 9.02 -0.73 -2.38
C MET A 147 9.76 -1.35 -3.58
N ASN A 148 10.85 -2.07 -3.31
CA ASN A 148 11.65 -2.84 -4.27
C ASN A 148 11.49 -4.34 -3.97
N TYR A 149 10.81 -5.06 -4.86
CA TYR A 149 10.50 -6.49 -4.66
C TYR A 149 11.51 -7.38 -5.39
N PHE A 150 12.28 -8.16 -4.62
CA PHE A 150 13.38 -8.99 -5.12
C PHE A 150 13.28 -10.46 -4.68
N GLY A 151 14.18 -11.31 -5.19
CA GLY A 151 14.26 -12.73 -4.82
C GLY A 151 13.12 -13.64 -5.33
N LYS A 152 12.27 -13.16 -6.25
CA LYS A 152 11.13 -13.90 -6.83
C LYS A 152 11.60 -14.96 -7.84
N THR A 153 11.60 -16.25 -7.46
CA THR A 153 12.00 -17.32 -8.39
C THR A 153 10.89 -17.69 -9.37
N THR A 154 11.13 -17.57 -10.67
CA THR A 154 10.16 -17.93 -11.73
C THR A 154 10.33 -19.36 -12.28
N SER A 155 11.52 -19.93 -12.17
CA SER A 155 11.84 -21.27 -12.67
C SER A 155 11.42 -22.38 -11.69
N LEU A 156 10.90 -23.48 -12.23
CA LEU A 156 10.51 -24.66 -11.45
C LEU A 156 11.68 -25.62 -11.17
N GLU A 157 12.62 -25.76 -12.12
CA GLU A 157 13.63 -26.82 -12.15
C GLU A 157 15.00 -26.42 -11.59
N LYS A 158 15.43 -25.17 -11.81
CA LYS A 158 16.67 -24.58 -11.29
C LYS A 158 16.41 -23.22 -10.65
N ILE A 159 17.04 -22.92 -9.52
CA ILE A 159 17.08 -21.59 -8.92
C ILE A 159 18.47 -21.00 -9.18
N GLU A 160 18.50 -19.78 -9.71
CA GLU A 160 19.72 -19.01 -9.95
C GLU A 160 19.50 -17.60 -9.38
N MET A 161 20.40 -17.16 -8.50
CA MET A 161 20.25 -15.94 -7.72
C MET A 161 21.36 -14.94 -8.04
N SER A 162 20.98 -13.82 -8.64
CA SER A 162 21.82 -12.62 -8.71
C SER A 162 21.79 -11.85 -7.38
N PRO A 163 22.90 -11.23 -6.96
CA PRO A 163 22.90 -10.20 -5.94
C PRO A 163 22.44 -8.87 -6.53
N LEU A 164 21.67 -8.11 -5.76
CA LEU A 164 21.54 -6.67 -5.96
C LEU A 164 22.85 -6.01 -5.49
N LEU A 165 23.52 -5.23 -6.34
CA LEU A 165 24.82 -4.63 -6.01
C LEU A 165 24.68 -3.16 -5.62
N MET A 166 25.16 -2.80 -4.42
CA MET A 166 25.09 -1.46 -3.87
C MET A 166 26.45 -1.02 -3.31
N GLN A 167 26.77 0.27 -3.40
CA GLN A 167 27.98 0.84 -2.78
C GLN A 167 27.67 2.13 -2.02
N LYS A 168 28.30 2.31 -0.85
CA LYS A 168 28.18 3.51 -0.03
C LYS A 168 29.56 3.92 0.48
N GLY A 169 30.07 5.05 0.00
CA GLY A 169 31.48 5.41 0.18
C GLY A 169 32.38 4.31 -0.37
N SER A 170 33.28 3.80 0.47
CA SER A 170 34.13 2.65 0.17
C SER A 170 33.49 1.26 0.40
N THR A 171 32.30 1.19 1.02
CA THR A 171 31.67 -0.09 1.42
C THR A 171 30.80 -0.64 0.30
N LYS A 172 31.02 -1.91 -0.06
CA LYS A 172 30.28 -2.63 -1.10
C LYS A 172 29.39 -3.72 -0.50
N LEU A 173 28.12 -3.76 -0.90
CA LEU A 173 27.10 -4.68 -0.44
C LEU A 173 26.55 -5.50 -1.62
N ALA A 174 26.61 -6.82 -1.51
CA ALA A 174 25.95 -7.76 -2.41
C ALA A 174 24.75 -8.38 -1.67
N LEU A 175 23.54 -7.96 -2.02
CA LEU A 175 22.30 -8.37 -1.37
C LEU A 175 21.59 -9.46 -2.20
N TYR A 176 21.70 -10.70 -1.74
CA TYR A 176 20.99 -11.87 -2.27
C TYR A 176 19.63 -12.03 -1.58
N GLY A 177 18.64 -12.56 -2.29
CA GLY A 177 17.32 -12.85 -1.73
C GLY A 177 16.67 -14.07 -2.35
N LEU A 178 15.99 -14.87 -1.53
CA LEU A 178 15.17 -16.00 -1.93
C LEU A 178 13.81 -15.93 -1.24
N GLY A 179 12.79 -15.51 -2.00
CA GLY A 179 11.40 -15.58 -1.55
C GLY A 179 10.96 -17.03 -1.33
N SER A 180 9.95 -17.24 -0.48
CA SER A 180 9.63 -18.58 0.03
C SER A 180 9.31 -19.59 -1.08
N VAL A 181 10.09 -20.67 -1.11
CA VAL A 181 9.86 -21.85 -1.93
C VAL A 181 9.59 -23.02 -0.99
N ARG A 182 8.42 -23.65 -1.06
CA ARG A 182 8.05 -24.82 -0.23
C ARG A 182 9.24 -25.75 0.07
N ASP A 183 9.52 -26.00 1.34
CA ASP A 183 10.79 -26.53 1.83
C ASP A 183 11.18 -27.87 1.17
N GLU A 184 10.25 -28.83 1.05
CA GLU A 184 10.59 -30.12 0.41
C GLU A 184 10.89 -29.99 -1.10
N ARG A 185 10.53 -28.88 -1.75
CA ARG A 185 11.01 -28.55 -3.10
C ARG A 185 12.42 -27.98 -3.01
N LEU A 186 12.65 -26.95 -2.20
CA LEU A 186 13.95 -26.28 -2.12
C LEU A 186 15.06 -27.20 -1.59
N HIS A 187 14.80 -28.00 -0.55
CA HIS A 187 15.69 -29.02 -0.03
C HIS A 187 16.12 -30.02 -1.12
N ARG A 188 15.19 -30.45 -1.99
CA ARG A 188 15.53 -31.32 -3.14
C ARG A 188 16.37 -30.60 -4.19
N LEU A 189 16.11 -29.32 -4.44
CA LEU A 189 16.91 -28.53 -5.39
C LEU A 189 18.36 -28.36 -4.90
N PHE A 190 18.58 -28.10 -3.61
CA PHE A 190 19.93 -28.07 -3.01
C PHE A 190 20.63 -29.43 -3.10
N VAL A 191 19.94 -30.53 -2.75
CA VAL A 191 20.48 -31.90 -2.84
C VAL A 191 20.88 -32.26 -4.28
N HIS A 192 20.10 -31.84 -5.29
CA HIS A 192 20.42 -32.06 -6.70
C HIS A 192 21.40 -31.04 -7.29
N LYS A 193 21.89 -30.06 -6.51
CA LYS A 193 22.73 -28.94 -6.97
C LYS A 193 22.09 -28.09 -8.09
N ASN A 194 20.75 -27.98 -8.04
CA ASN A 194 19.93 -27.11 -8.89
C ASN A 194 19.69 -25.71 -8.27
N VAL A 195 20.43 -25.34 -7.23
CA VAL A 195 20.48 -23.97 -6.69
C VAL A 195 21.87 -23.39 -6.98
N THR A 196 21.96 -22.14 -7.38
CA THR A 196 23.24 -21.47 -7.69
C THR A 196 23.17 -19.99 -7.31
N MET A 197 24.09 -19.52 -6.48
CA MET A 197 24.34 -18.09 -6.27
C MET A 197 25.38 -17.59 -7.28
N LEU A 198 25.08 -16.50 -7.98
CA LEU A 198 26.02 -15.85 -8.90
C LEU A 198 26.89 -14.86 -8.10
N ARG A 199 28.21 -14.98 -8.13
CA ARG A 199 29.12 -13.98 -7.52
C ARG A 199 29.38 -12.81 -8.49
N PRO A 200 29.66 -11.59 -7.99
CA PRO A 200 30.11 -10.46 -8.81
C PRO A 200 31.30 -10.85 -9.69
N LYS A 201 31.43 -10.27 -10.89
CA LYS A 201 32.59 -10.54 -11.77
C LYS A 201 33.88 -9.91 -11.27
N GLU A 202 33.77 -8.78 -10.57
CA GLU A 202 34.89 -7.94 -10.16
C GLU A 202 34.99 -7.86 -8.65
N ASN A 203 36.22 -7.89 -8.14
CA ASN A 203 36.57 -7.67 -6.73
C ASN A 203 35.74 -8.52 -5.75
N GLN A 204 35.59 -9.81 -6.03
CA GLN A 204 34.68 -10.75 -5.32
C GLN A 204 34.83 -10.78 -3.79
N GLU A 205 36.00 -10.41 -3.28
CA GLU A 205 36.33 -10.44 -1.85
C GLU A 205 36.10 -9.09 -1.15
N ASP A 206 35.86 -7.99 -1.89
CA ASP A 206 35.50 -6.68 -1.34
C ASP A 206 34.06 -6.63 -0.83
N TRP A 207 33.16 -7.39 -1.47
CA TRP A 207 31.73 -7.35 -1.23
C TRP A 207 31.38 -7.99 0.12
N PHE A 208 30.60 -7.30 0.94
CA PHE A 208 29.89 -7.91 2.06
C PHE A 208 28.61 -8.56 1.53
N ASN A 209 28.48 -9.87 1.71
CA ASN A 209 27.44 -10.70 1.10
C ASN A 209 26.34 -10.98 2.12
N VAL A 210 25.18 -10.34 1.94
CA VAL A 210 23.98 -10.57 2.75
C VAL A 210 23.03 -11.45 1.97
N PHE A 211 22.50 -12.50 2.59
CA PHE A 211 21.45 -13.33 2.00
C PHE A 211 20.18 -13.32 2.85
N VAL A 212 19.04 -13.02 2.23
CA VAL A 212 17.73 -13.03 2.90
C VAL A 212 16.92 -14.24 2.43
N ILE A 213 16.45 -15.06 3.36
CA ILE A 213 15.74 -16.32 3.07
C ILE A 213 14.54 -16.53 4.01
N HIS A 214 13.43 -16.99 3.44
CA HIS A 214 12.19 -17.28 4.17
C HIS A 214 11.82 -18.77 4.08
N GLN A 215 12.32 -19.59 5.01
CA GLN A 215 12.25 -21.06 5.03
C GLN A 215 12.25 -21.58 6.47
N ASN A 216 11.85 -22.84 6.70
CA ASN A 216 12.03 -23.49 8.01
C ASN A 216 13.52 -23.72 8.28
N ARG A 217 14.01 -23.20 9.42
CA ARG A 217 15.35 -23.45 10.00
C ARG A 217 15.28 -24.65 10.95
N ALA A 218 14.22 -24.73 11.73
CA ALA A 218 13.95 -25.82 12.66
C ALA A 218 13.62 -27.12 11.93
N LYS A 219 14.15 -28.25 12.44
CA LYS A 219 14.00 -29.56 11.79
C LYS A 219 12.65 -30.21 12.11
N HIS A 220 11.63 -29.87 11.34
CA HIS A 220 10.30 -30.48 11.46
C HIS A 220 10.20 -31.90 10.85
N SER A 221 10.98 -32.20 9.81
CA SER A 221 10.98 -33.53 9.17
C SER A 221 12.37 -33.90 8.62
N THR A 222 12.44 -34.91 7.76
CA THR A 222 13.66 -35.23 7.00
C THR A 222 13.99 -34.20 5.91
N THR A 223 13.00 -33.43 5.41
CA THR A 223 13.17 -32.51 4.27
C THR A 223 12.35 -31.20 4.36
N SER A 224 11.53 -31.03 5.41
CA SER A 224 10.68 -29.84 5.63
C SER A 224 11.43 -28.79 6.47
N TYR A 225 12.65 -28.46 6.03
CA TYR A 225 13.57 -27.46 6.57
C TYR A 225 14.77 -27.32 5.62
N ILE A 226 15.51 -26.22 5.72
CA ILE A 226 16.77 -26.02 5.00
C ILE A 226 17.93 -26.06 6.00
N PRO A 227 18.79 -27.09 5.98
CA PRO A 227 20.04 -27.09 6.74
C PRO A 227 20.91 -25.89 6.35
N GLU A 228 21.47 -25.18 7.33
CA GLU A 228 22.40 -24.07 7.07
C GLU A 228 23.61 -24.52 6.22
N GLN A 229 24.00 -25.80 6.32
CA GLN A 229 25.06 -26.41 5.51
C GLN A 229 24.71 -26.59 4.02
N PHE A 230 23.52 -26.20 3.58
CA PHE A 230 23.16 -26.13 2.15
C PHE A 230 23.49 -24.77 1.51
N LEU A 231 23.71 -23.74 2.32
CA LEU A 231 24.08 -22.40 1.84
C LEU A 231 25.58 -22.34 1.54
N ASP A 232 25.96 -21.49 0.59
CA ASP A 232 27.35 -21.35 0.13
C ASP A 232 28.20 -20.56 1.15
N ASP A 233 29.49 -20.89 1.26
CA ASP A 233 30.43 -20.44 2.31
C ASP A 233 31.06 -19.06 2.06
N PHE A 234 30.74 -18.40 0.94
CA PHE A 234 31.19 -17.03 0.64
C PHE A 234 30.28 -15.95 1.25
N LEU A 235 29.15 -16.34 1.84
CA LEU A 235 28.23 -15.43 2.52
C LEU A 235 28.86 -14.89 3.80
N ASP A 236 28.52 -13.65 4.18
CA ASP A 236 28.98 -13.07 5.45
C ASP A 236 27.86 -13.09 6.51
N LEU A 237 26.62 -12.83 6.08
CA LEU A 237 25.44 -12.74 6.95
C LEU A 237 24.18 -13.28 6.26
N VAL A 238 23.49 -14.20 6.93
CA VAL A 238 22.17 -14.71 6.53
C VAL A 238 21.10 -14.10 7.43
N ILE A 239 20.09 -13.45 6.83
CA ILE A 239 18.87 -13.01 7.51
C ILE A 239 17.79 -14.07 7.28
N TRP A 240 17.37 -14.72 8.35
CA TRP A 240 16.38 -15.81 8.32
C TRP A 240 15.01 -15.27 8.76
N GLY A 241 14.04 -15.27 7.84
CA GLY A 241 12.73 -14.62 8.04
C GLY A 241 11.76 -15.45 8.89
N HIS A 242 11.10 -16.41 8.23
CA HIS A 242 10.04 -17.35 8.65
C HIS A 242 9.96 -17.83 10.12
N GLU A 243 11.05 -17.78 10.88
CA GLU A 243 11.12 -18.32 12.23
C GLU A 243 10.73 -17.24 13.25
N HIS A 244 9.49 -17.31 13.75
CA HIS A 244 8.89 -16.29 14.62
C HIS A 244 9.63 -16.01 15.94
N GLU A 245 10.47 -16.93 16.42
CA GLU A 245 11.30 -16.75 17.61
C GLU A 245 12.37 -15.66 17.38
N CYS A 246 12.40 -14.65 18.27
CA CYS A 246 13.31 -13.50 18.15
C CYS A 246 14.76 -13.85 18.57
N ARG A 247 15.53 -14.42 17.63
CA ARG A 247 16.98 -14.71 17.74
C ARG A 247 17.81 -13.77 16.85
N LEU A 248 17.58 -12.48 17.05
CA LEU A 248 18.16 -11.38 16.26
C LEU A 248 19.69 -11.20 16.47
N GLU A 249 20.26 -11.75 17.54
CA GLU A 249 21.70 -11.69 17.80
C GLU A 249 22.46 -12.60 16.82
N PRO A 250 23.49 -12.13 16.10
CA PRO A 250 24.18 -12.95 15.10
C PRO A 250 24.85 -14.22 15.68
N GLU A 251 24.37 -15.39 15.26
CA GLU A 251 24.89 -16.71 15.63
C GLU A 251 25.95 -17.15 14.60
N TRP A 252 27.16 -17.55 15.04
CA TRP A 252 28.24 -17.96 14.14
C TRP A 252 28.11 -19.42 13.70
N ASN A 253 27.98 -19.67 12.39
CA ASN A 253 28.03 -21.01 11.82
C ASN A 253 29.48 -21.40 11.50
N SER A 254 30.13 -22.14 12.40
CA SER A 254 31.52 -22.60 12.22
C SER A 254 31.70 -23.74 11.20
N SER A 255 30.66 -24.11 10.44
CA SER A 255 30.73 -25.08 9.33
C SER A 255 30.75 -24.41 7.96
N GLN A 256 30.12 -23.23 7.82
CA GLN A 256 30.06 -22.46 6.57
C GLN A 256 30.64 -21.04 6.68
N ASN A 257 31.18 -20.65 7.84
CA ASN A 257 31.89 -19.39 8.07
C ASN A 257 31.07 -18.10 7.88
N PHE A 258 29.74 -18.18 7.99
CA PHE A 258 28.84 -17.02 8.02
C PHE A 258 28.14 -16.87 9.38
N PHE A 259 27.56 -15.68 9.60
CA PHE A 259 26.62 -15.47 10.70
C PHE A 259 25.17 -15.68 10.24
N VAL A 260 24.30 -16.16 11.13
CA VAL A 260 22.84 -16.19 10.96
C VAL A 260 22.19 -15.24 11.96
N SER A 261 21.27 -14.40 11.51
CA SER A 261 20.41 -13.57 12.35
C SER A 261 18.95 -13.84 12.01
N GLN A 262 18.13 -14.07 13.04
CA GLN A 262 16.74 -14.48 12.93
C GLN A 262 15.87 -13.46 13.67
N PRO A 263 15.36 -12.40 13.01
CA PRO A 263 14.74 -11.28 13.71
C PRO A 263 13.51 -11.67 14.56
N GLY A 264 12.75 -12.67 14.10
CA GLY A 264 11.45 -13.02 14.65
C GLY A 264 10.34 -12.09 14.16
N SER A 265 9.09 -12.54 14.29
CA SER A 265 7.91 -11.81 13.83
C SER A 265 7.62 -10.56 14.64
N SER A 266 6.99 -9.54 14.03
CA SER A 266 6.53 -8.35 14.77
C SER A 266 5.17 -8.53 15.45
N VAL A 267 4.55 -9.71 15.37
CA VAL A 267 3.29 -10.04 16.06
C VAL A 267 3.24 -11.53 16.39
N ALA A 268 2.72 -11.88 17.58
CA ALA A 268 2.49 -13.27 17.95
C ALA A 268 1.29 -13.83 17.17
N THR A 269 1.55 -14.70 16.18
CA THR A 269 0.49 -15.35 15.40
C THR A 269 0.03 -16.67 16.03
N SER A 270 0.92 -17.31 16.80
CA SER A 270 0.65 -18.52 17.58
C SER A 270 0.88 -18.31 19.08
N LEU A 271 0.24 -19.14 19.90
CA LEU A 271 0.47 -19.17 21.36
C LEU A 271 1.51 -20.25 21.69
N SER A 272 2.76 -19.99 21.30
CA SER A 272 3.90 -20.89 21.47
C SER A 272 5.03 -20.23 22.28
N GLU A 273 5.90 -21.04 22.88
CA GLU A 273 6.95 -20.54 23.79
C GLU A 273 7.91 -19.55 23.10
N GLY A 274 8.30 -19.81 21.84
CA GLY A 274 9.13 -18.90 21.05
C GLY A 274 8.48 -17.55 20.71
N GLU A 275 7.13 -17.46 20.73
CA GLU A 275 6.39 -16.21 20.54
C GLU A 275 6.37 -15.33 21.80
N THR A 276 6.68 -15.89 22.98
CA THR A 276 6.80 -15.14 24.25
C THR A 276 8.08 -14.30 24.33
N VAL A 277 9.10 -14.65 23.54
CA VAL A 277 10.37 -13.93 23.47
C VAL A 277 10.08 -12.50 23.00
N LYS A 278 10.55 -11.48 23.74
CA LYS A 278 10.28 -10.09 23.37
C LYS A 278 10.76 -9.82 21.94
N LYS A 279 9.88 -9.25 21.11
CA LYS A 279 10.14 -8.93 19.70
C LYS A 279 11.02 -7.69 19.54
N HIS A 280 11.88 -7.72 18.54
CA HIS A 280 12.87 -6.69 18.22
C HIS A 280 12.99 -6.52 16.70
N ILE A 281 13.48 -5.36 16.25
CA ILE A 281 14.05 -5.17 14.90
C ILE A 281 15.54 -4.92 14.99
N GLY A 282 16.28 -5.24 13.92
CA GLY A 282 17.73 -5.04 13.86
C GLY A 282 18.09 -3.71 13.21
N LEU A 283 18.91 -2.89 13.86
CA LEU A 283 19.73 -1.89 13.16
C LEU A 283 21.04 -2.55 12.77
N LEU A 284 21.11 -3.04 11.53
CA LEU A 284 22.29 -3.59 10.90
C LEU A 284 23.17 -2.45 10.37
N GLN A 285 24.42 -2.41 10.81
CA GLN A 285 25.44 -1.46 10.37
C GLN A 285 26.54 -2.24 9.64
N ILE A 286 26.94 -1.83 8.42
CA ILE A 286 27.98 -2.49 7.62
C ILE A 286 29.03 -1.47 7.20
N LYS A 287 30.32 -1.80 7.38
CA LYS A 287 31.49 -0.97 7.00
C LYS A 287 32.62 -1.85 6.47
N GLY A 288 32.90 -1.73 5.16
CA GLY A 288 33.71 -2.71 4.44
C GLY A 288 33.15 -4.12 4.63
N LYS A 289 34.01 -5.06 5.02
CA LYS A 289 33.64 -6.45 5.36
C LYS A 289 33.18 -6.66 6.82
N ASN A 290 33.11 -5.60 7.64
CA ASN A 290 32.67 -5.71 9.04
C ASN A 290 31.21 -5.30 9.20
N PHE A 291 30.50 -5.91 10.15
CA PHE A 291 29.13 -5.54 10.47
C PHE A 291 28.83 -5.59 11.98
N LYS A 292 27.69 -5.00 12.36
CA LYS A 292 27.12 -5.02 13.71
C LYS A 292 25.60 -4.98 13.60
N ILE A 293 24.88 -5.86 14.30
CA ILE A 293 23.43 -5.72 14.50
C ILE A 293 23.19 -5.18 15.91
N THR A 294 22.45 -4.07 16.00
CA THR A 294 21.97 -3.52 17.29
C THR A 294 20.49 -3.85 17.43
N LYS A 295 20.10 -4.57 18.49
CA LYS A 295 18.70 -4.91 18.77
C LYS A 295 17.92 -3.64 19.19
N ILE A 296 16.83 -3.32 18.50
CA ILE A 296 15.86 -2.30 18.90
C ILE A 296 14.60 -3.03 19.38
N PRO A 297 14.22 -2.93 20.66
CA PRO A 297 13.02 -3.58 21.17
C PRO A 297 11.77 -2.85 20.67
N LEU A 298 10.80 -3.61 20.16
CA LEU A 298 9.47 -3.06 19.87
C LEU A 298 8.70 -2.80 21.18
N THR A 299 7.79 -1.84 21.14
CA THR A 299 7.02 -1.32 22.27
C THR A 299 5.52 -1.38 22.05
N THR A 300 5.04 -1.35 20.81
CA THR A 300 3.60 -1.48 20.49
C THR A 300 3.12 -2.94 20.43
N VAL A 301 4.05 -3.90 20.42
CA VAL A 301 3.74 -5.34 20.38
C VAL A 301 3.02 -5.74 21.65
N ARG A 302 1.80 -6.27 21.47
CA ARG A 302 0.95 -6.76 22.57
C ARG A 302 1.71 -7.74 23.45
N GLN A 303 1.69 -7.48 24.76
CA GLN A 303 2.36 -8.33 25.74
C GLN A 303 1.79 -9.77 25.70
N PHE A 304 2.66 -10.77 25.57
CA PHE A 304 2.30 -12.18 25.66
C PHE A 304 3.16 -12.85 26.73
N TYR A 305 2.49 -13.55 27.65
CA TYR A 305 3.10 -14.30 28.75
C TYR A 305 2.53 -15.73 28.72
N MET A 306 3.39 -16.71 28.98
CA MET A 306 3.02 -18.12 29.09
C MET A 306 3.84 -18.74 30.24
N GLU A 307 3.20 -19.59 31.04
CA GLU A 307 3.87 -20.31 32.14
C GLU A 307 3.35 -21.75 32.16
N ASN A 308 4.25 -22.74 32.08
CA ASN A 308 3.90 -24.16 32.10
C ASN A 308 3.82 -24.64 33.55
N VAL A 309 2.66 -25.13 33.99
CA VAL A 309 2.43 -25.62 35.36
C VAL A 309 2.40 -27.15 35.40
N VAL A 310 3.42 -27.75 36.01
CA VAL A 310 3.49 -29.20 36.24
C VAL A 310 2.95 -29.50 37.65
N LEU A 311 1.72 -29.99 37.76
CA LEU A 311 1.04 -30.16 39.05
C LEU A 311 1.80 -31.04 40.06
N SER A 312 2.52 -32.06 39.58
CA SER A 312 3.35 -32.95 40.43
C SER A 312 4.60 -32.29 41.01
N GLU A 313 4.91 -31.05 40.62
CA GLU A 313 6.01 -30.24 41.14
C GLU A 313 5.51 -29.10 42.06
N THR A 314 4.21 -29.09 42.37
CA THR A 314 3.57 -28.13 43.29
C THR A 314 3.35 -28.72 44.69
N GLU A 315 3.08 -27.87 45.68
CA GLU A 315 2.77 -28.29 47.06
C GLU A 315 1.33 -28.85 47.24
N LEU A 316 0.63 -29.15 46.15
CA LEU A 316 -0.76 -29.61 46.16
C LEU A 316 -0.86 -31.13 46.37
N ASP A 317 -1.43 -31.57 47.50
CA ASP A 317 -1.66 -33.00 47.79
C ASP A 317 -2.78 -33.59 46.90
N PRO A 318 -2.49 -34.60 46.04
CA PRO A 318 -3.50 -35.26 45.20
C PRO A 318 -4.61 -35.98 45.98
N ASN A 319 -4.44 -36.22 47.28
CA ASN A 319 -5.39 -36.92 48.14
C ASN A 319 -6.40 -35.98 48.84
N ASP A 320 -6.28 -34.67 48.65
CA ASP A 320 -7.13 -33.68 49.31
C ASP A 320 -8.57 -33.68 48.77
N LEU A 321 -9.56 -33.68 49.67
CA LEU A 321 -10.98 -33.76 49.31
C LEU A 321 -11.48 -32.54 48.50
N ASP A 322 -10.78 -31.40 48.59
CA ASP A 322 -11.07 -30.16 47.87
C ASP A 322 -9.99 -29.83 46.81
N ILE A 323 -9.15 -30.81 46.41
CA ILE A 323 -8.02 -30.60 45.49
C ILE A 323 -8.37 -29.82 44.22
N GLY A 324 -9.54 -30.04 43.63
CA GLY A 324 -9.99 -29.30 42.44
C GLY A 324 -10.06 -27.78 42.65
N LYS A 325 -10.57 -27.33 43.82
CA LYS A 325 -10.61 -25.91 44.19
C LYS A 325 -9.22 -25.36 44.50
N LYS A 326 -8.32 -26.19 45.04
CA LYS A 326 -6.93 -25.79 45.33
C LYS A 326 -6.12 -25.60 44.06
N VAL A 327 -6.31 -26.47 43.05
CA VAL A 327 -5.74 -26.28 41.70
C VAL A 327 -6.33 -25.02 41.04
N GLU A 328 -7.64 -24.81 41.11
CA GLU A 328 -8.31 -23.61 40.59
C GLU A 328 -7.77 -22.31 41.23
N ALA A 329 -7.61 -22.30 42.56
CA ALA A 329 -7.02 -21.17 43.29
C ALA A 329 -5.55 -20.92 42.91
N TYR A 330 -4.72 -21.97 42.84
CA TYR A 330 -3.32 -21.88 42.45
C TYR A 330 -3.15 -21.33 41.02
N CYS A 331 -3.96 -21.83 40.07
CA CYS A 331 -3.96 -21.31 38.71
C CYS A 331 -4.45 -19.87 38.64
N SER A 332 -5.43 -19.49 39.48
CA SER A 332 -5.91 -18.10 39.57
C SER A 332 -4.82 -17.16 40.11
N GLU A 333 -4.13 -17.54 41.18
CA GLU A 333 -3.00 -16.77 41.74
C GLU A 333 -1.87 -16.60 40.72
N LYS A 334 -1.56 -17.66 39.94
CA LYS A 334 -0.59 -17.60 38.84
C LYS A 334 -1.02 -16.62 37.75
N VAL A 335 -2.30 -16.62 37.34
CA VAL A 335 -2.83 -15.70 36.33
C VAL A 335 -2.79 -14.26 36.84
N GLU A 336 -3.23 -13.98 38.07
CA GLU A 336 -3.16 -12.63 38.66
C GLU A 336 -1.70 -12.14 38.80
N ALA A 337 -0.77 -13.02 39.19
CA ALA A 337 0.66 -12.72 39.22
C ALA A 337 1.29 -12.48 37.83
N ILE A 338 0.65 -12.94 36.74
CA ILE A 338 1.03 -12.60 35.36
C ILE A 338 0.39 -11.27 34.94
N LEU A 339 -0.88 -11.03 35.30
CA LEU A 339 -1.57 -9.77 35.02
C LEU A 339 -0.89 -8.58 35.70
N GLN A 340 -0.47 -8.71 36.97
CA GLN A 340 0.26 -7.64 37.66
C GLN A 340 1.58 -7.27 36.94
N LYS A 341 2.35 -8.27 36.47
CA LYS A 341 3.58 -8.05 35.68
C LYS A 341 3.31 -7.32 34.36
N ALA A 342 2.12 -7.47 33.78
CA ALA A 342 1.72 -6.74 32.57
C ALA A 342 1.34 -5.28 32.89
N VAL A 343 0.56 -5.05 33.97
CA VAL A 343 0.10 -3.72 34.42
C VAL A 343 1.26 -2.83 34.85
N ASP A 344 2.24 -3.36 35.59
CA ASP A 344 3.41 -2.62 36.07
C ASP A 344 4.30 -2.06 34.92
N ARG A 345 4.01 -2.43 33.66
CA ARG A 345 4.81 -2.11 32.48
C ARG A 345 4.24 -1.00 31.59
N GLU A 346 2.96 -0.62 31.76
CA GLU A 346 2.25 0.24 30.80
C GLU A 346 2.22 1.75 31.19
N LEU A 347 2.86 2.13 32.29
CA LEU A 347 2.89 3.50 32.81
C LEU A 347 3.96 4.41 32.15
N CYS A 348 3.87 4.66 30.83
CA CYS A 348 4.65 5.71 30.14
C CYS A 348 3.96 6.32 28.88
N GLU A 349 3.39 7.51 29.07
CA GLU A 349 3.13 8.60 28.09
C GLU A 349 2.21 8.42 26.85
N ALA A 350 1.56 9.53 26.44
CA ALA A 350 0.70 9.71 25.25
C ALA A 350 0.42 11.23 25.01
N LEU A 351 -0.28 11.59 23.90
CA LEU A 351 -0.90 12.92 23.55
C LEU A 351 0.04 14.02 22.97
N LEU A 352 -0.30 14.96 22.03
CA LEU A 352 -1.42 15.25 21.07
C LEU A 352 -0.81 15.61 19.66
N LEU A 353 -1.31 16.39 18.66
CA LEU A 353 -2.49 17.28 18.39
C LEU A 353 -2.73 17.46 16.83
N GLN A 354 -3.23 18.62 16.35
CA GLN A 354 -3.66 18.97 14.97
C GLN A 354 -3.54 20.50 14.70
N ARG A 355 -3.59 21.00 13.42
CA ARG A 355 -4.16 22.32 12.98
C ARG A 355 -4.13 22.58 11.43
N HIS A 356 -4.53 23.78 10.95
CA HIS A 356 -5.20 24.05 9.65
C HIS A 356 -4.79 25.33 8.84
N ILE A 357 -4.83 25.26 7.48
CA ILE A 357 -5.41 26.15 6.40
C ILE A 357 -5.11 27.70 6.31
N VAL A 358 -4.96 28.28 5.07
CA VAL A 358 -5.57 29.55 4.48
C VAL A 358 -4.82 30.11 3.20
N ILE A 359 -5.48 30.98 2.38
CA ILE A 359 -5.26 31.30 0.92
C ILE A 359 -4.99 32.82 0.61
N GLY A 360 -4.45 33.18 -0.58
CA GLY A 360 -4.39 34.56 -1.17
C GLY A 360 -4.07 34.60 -2.70
N VAL A 361 -4.50 35.63 -3.48
CA VAL A 361 -4.73 35.53 -4.97
C VAL A 361 -4.43 36.82 -5.79
N THR A 362 -4.39 36.69 -7.14
CA THR A 362 -4.57 37.68 -8.26
C THR A 362 -3.38 38.55 -8.69
N MET A 363 -3.23 39.09 -9.93
CA MET A 363 -3.71 38.92 -11.34
C MET A 363 -2.91 39.97 -12.20
N PRO A 364 -3.01 40.12 -13.56
CA PRO A 364 -3.72 39.39 -14.64
C PRO A 364 -2.68 38.80 -15.66
N GLU A 365 -2.81 38.56 -16.99
CA GLU A 365 -3.72 38.92 -18.13
C GLU A 365 -3.92 37.70 -19.10
N GLU A 366 -4.60 37.87 -20.25
CA GLU A 366 -5.13 36.77 -21.10
C GLU A 366 -4.20 36.29 -22.25
N SER A 367 -4.20 34.97 -22.51
CA SER A 367 -3.69 34.35 -23.74
C SER A 367 -4.41 33.00 -24.02
N SER A 368 -3.94 32.18 -24.96
CA SER A 368 -4.52 30.85 -25.25
C SER A 368 -4.40 29.81 -24.12
N GLU A 369 -3.89 30.21 -22.96
CA GLU A 369 -3.75 29.40 -21.75
C GLU A 369 -5.11 29.12 -21.07
N ASP A 370 -6.12 29.96 -21.30
CA ASP A 370 -7.42 29.96 -20.61
C ASP A 370 -8.32 28.72 -20.85
N VAL A 371 -7.93 27.76 -21.69
CA VAL A 371 -8.80 26.63 -22.09
C VAL A 371 -8.45 25.35 -21.34
N PHE A 372 -9.37 24.86 -20.50
CA PHE A 372 -9.30 23.52 -19.91
C PHE A 372 -9.52 22.43 -20.99
N LYS A 373 -8.57 21.51 -21.12
CA LYS A 373 -8.65 20.28 -21.92
C LYS A 373 -8.91 19.09 -20.99
N ILE A 374 -10.14 18.57 -20.94
CA ILE A 374 -10.52 17.46 -20.06
C ILE A 374 -10.85 16.23 -20.90
N ILE A 375 -10.22 15.09 -20.61
CA ILE A 375 -10.71 13.78 -21.09
C ILE A 375 -11.70 13.25 -20.08
N VAL A 376 -12.91 12.91 -20.54
CA VAL A 376 -13.97 12.33 -19.69
C VAL A 376 -14.24 10.90 -20.15
N ALA A 377 -14.33 9.96 -19.20
CA ALA A 377 -14.71 8.57 -19.48
C ALA A 377 -15.51 7.99 -18.30
N THR A 378 -16.51 7.16 -18.58
CA THR A 378 -17.34 6.48 -17.57
C THR A 378 -17.50 5.00 -17.91
N ASP A 379 -17.84 4.19 -16.91
CA ASP A 379 -18.14 2.76 -17.08
C ASP A 379 -16.98 1.99 -17.76
N ILE A 380 -15.74 2.19 -17.28
CA ILE A 380 -14.56 1.53 -17.85
C ILE A 380 -14.54 0.03 -17.49
N HIS A 381 -15.15 -0.34 -16.35
CA HIS A 381 -15.32 -1.72 -15.89
C HIS A 381 -14.05 -2.58 -16.02
N LEU A 382 -12.92 -2.09 -15.51
CA LEU A 382 -11.66 -2.83 -15.48
C LEU A 382 -11.87 -4.21 -14.83
N GLY A 383 -11.49 -5.24 -15.58
CA GLY A 383 -11.67 -6.64 -15.18
C GLY A 383 -12.95 -7.31 -15.70
N TYR A 384 -13.81 -6.61 -16.43
CA TYR A 384 -14.87 -7.27 -17.20
C TYR A 384 -14.26 -8.32 -18.11
N GLY A 385 -14.78 -9.55 -18.04
CA GLY A 385 -14.30 -10.67 -18.85
C GLY A 385 -12.89 -11.19 -18.53
N GLU A 386 -12.22 -10.80 -17.44
CA GLU A 386 -10.77 -11.06 -17.20
C GLU A 386 -10.28 -12.53 -17.32
N LYS A 387 -11.20 -13.49 -17.16
CA LYS A 387 -10.98 -14.95 -17.23
C LYS A 387 -11.10 -15.51 -18.66
N ASP A 388 -11.58 -14.71 -19.61
CA ASP A 388 -11.65 -15.04 -21.04
C ASP A 388 -10.25 -14.98 -21.65
N VAL A 389 -9.84 -16.05 -22.33
CA VAL A 389 -8.48 -16.18 -22.89
C VAL A 389 -8.22 -15.19 -24.04
N ILE A 390 -9.28 -14.72 -24.70
CA ILE A 390 -9.19 -13.74 -25.78
C ILE A 390 -9.46 -12.34 -25.23
N ARG A 391 -10.60 -12.17 -24.54
CA ARG A 391 -11.15 -10.85 -24.16
C ARG A 391 -10.71 -10.35 -22.78
N GLY A 392 -9.97 -11.15 -22.02
CA GLY A 392 -9.62 -10.84 -20.64
C GLY A 392 -8.69 -9.64 -20.45
N ASN A 393 -8.18 -9.05 -21.53
CA ASN A 393 -7.39 -7.81 -21.51
C ASN A 393 -8.17 -6.59 -22.02
N ASP A 394 -9.34 -6.75 -22.65
CA ASP A 394 -9.98 -5.70 -23.46
C ASP A 394 -10.19 -4.40 -22.66
N SER A 395 -10.75 -4.50 -21.45
CA SER A 395 -10.94 -3.33 -20.56
C SER A 395 -9.63 -2.63 -20.16
N LEU A 396 -8.51 -3.36 -20.01
CA LEU A 396 -7.20 -2.74 -19.77
C LEU A 396 -6.64 -2.05 -21.02
N VAL A 397 -6.91 -2.59 -22.23
CA VAL A 397 -6.50 -1.98 -23.50
C VAL A 397 -7.32 -0.71 -23.77
N THR A 398 -8.63 -0.73 -23.53
CA THR A 398 -9.47 0.48 -23.61
C THR A 398 -9.00 1.57 -22.63
N PHE A 399 -8.63 1.19 -21.41
CA PHE A 399 -8.09 2.15 -20.43
C PHE A 399 -6.71 2.69 -20.85
N GLU A 400 -5.85 1.86 -21.45
CA GLU A 400 -4.60 2.32 -22.07
C GLU A 400 -4.87 3.31 -23.22
N GLU A 401 -5.86 3.07 -24.09
CA GLU A 401 -6.24 4.00 -25.15
C GLU A 401 -6.79 5.34 -24.62
N ILE A 402 -7.58 5.34 -23.53
CA ILE A 402 -8.06 6.57 -22.87
C ILE A 402 -6.86 7.40 -22.37
N LEU A 403 -5.87 6.75 -21.76
CA LEU A 403 -4.66 7.37 -21.22
C LEU A 403 -3.70 7.86 -22.34
N GLU A 404 -3.58 7.11 -23.43
CA GLU A 404 -2.82 7.53 -24.62
C GLU A 404 -3.46 8.75 -25.29
N ASN A 405 -4.79 8.78 -25.40
CA ASN A 405 -5.50 9.95 -25.92
C ASN A 405 -5.35 11.17 -24.99
N ALA A 406 -5.31 10.98 -23.66
CA ALA A 406 -5.02 12.06 -22.72
C ALA A 406 -3.62 12.67 -22.92
N LYS A 407 -2.57 11.87 -23.14
CA LYS A 407 -1.23 12.38 -23.53
C LYS A 407 -1.27 13.07 -24.90
N LYS A 408 -1.81 12.40 -25.91
CA LYS A 408 -1.87 12.84 -27.32
C LYS A 408 -2.61 14.16 -27.53
N HIS A 409 -3.65 14.43 -26.73
CA HIS A 409 -4.41 15.68 -26.76
C HIS A 409 -3.94 16.71 -25.71
N GLU A 410 -2.87 16.41 -24.97
CA GLU A 410 -2.27 17.25 -23.92
C GLU A 410 -3.24 17.61 -22.79
N ALA A 411 -4.16 16.71 -22.44
CA ALA A 411 -5.20 16.93 -21.45
C ALA A 411 -4.65 17.49 -20.13
N ASP A 412 -5.31 18.51 -19.58
CA ASP A 412 -4.94 19.10 -18.30
C ASP A 412 -5.20 18.10 -17.16
N PHE A 413 -6.33 17.39 -17.21
CA PHE A 413 -6.63 16.25 -16.34
C PHE A 413 -7.61 15.27 -17.00
N ILE A 414 -7.75 14.09 -16.40
CA ILE A 414 -8.74 13.06 -16.75
C ILE A 414 -9.84 13.03 -15.69
N LEU A 415 -11.09 12.91 -16.13
CA LEU A 415 -12.28 12.90 -15.28
C LEU A 415 -13.06 11.60 -15.46
N LEU A 416 -13.13 10.79 -14.40
CA LEU A 416 -13.74 9.46 -14.39
C LEU A 416 -15.10 9.49 -13.68
N GLY A 417 -16.14 9.06 -14.41
CA GLY A 417 -17.54 9.13 -13.97
C GLY A 417 -18.03 8.00 -13.05
N GLY A 418 -17.12 7.21 -12.48
CA GLY A 418 -17.42 6.01 -11.71
C GLY A 418 -17.30 4.72 -12.54
N ASP A 419 -17.40 3.59 -11.84
CA ASP A 419 -17.18 2.23 -12.34
C ASP A 419 -15.89 2.10 -13.18
N LEU A 420 -14.79 2.52 -12.57
CA LEU A 420 -13.45 2.22 -13.04
C LEU A 420 -13.19 0.70 -12.97
N PHE A 421 -13.72 -0.01 -11.96
CA PHE A 421 -13.58 -1.46 -11.82
C PHE A 421 -14.91 -2.21 -11.95
N HIS A 422 -14.91 -3.35 -12.64
CA HIS A 422 -16.11 -4.19 -12.80
C HIS A 422 -16.53 -4.94 -11.52
N GLU A 423 -15.61 -5.16 -10.60
CA GLU A 423 -15.90 -5.78 -9.31
C GLU A 423 -15.29 -4.97 -8.17
N ASN A 424 -16.06 -4.84 -7.09
CA ASN A 424 -15.71 -4.10 -5.87
C ASN A 424 -14.38 -4.55 -5.21
N LYS A 425 -13.96 -5.78 -5.50
CA LYS A 425 -12.68 -6.36 -5.09
C LYS A 425 -11.95 -6.87 -6.34
N PRO A 426 -11.38 -5.98 -7.17
CA PRO A 426 -10.87 -6.34 -8.48
C PRO A 426 -9.73 -7.37 -8.37
N PRO A 427 -9.59 -8.31 -9.33
CA PRO A 427 -8.53 -9.29 -9.32
C PRO A 427 -7.13 -8.64 -9.27
N ARG A 428 -6.17 -9.29 -8.60
CA ARG A 428 -4.77 -8.77 -8.45
C ARG A 428 -4.17 -8.30 -9.78
N ARG A 429 -4.37 -9.06 -10.86
CA ARG A 429 -3.89 -8.73 -12.22
C ARG A 429 -4.48 -7.42 -12.77
N ILE A 430 -5.74 -7.15 -12.46
CA ILE A 430 -6.47 -5.96 -12.91
C ILE A 430 -6.09 -4.72 -12.11
N MET A 431 -5.98 -4.85 -10.78
CA MET A 431 -5.44 -3.79 -9.91
C MET A 431 -3.99 -3.44 -10.29
N HIS A 432 -3.15 -4.46 -10.48
CA HIS A 432 -1.77 -4.29 -10.97
C HIS A 432 -1.71 -3.58 -12.33
N GLY A 433 -2.55 -3.98 -13.29
CA GLY A 433 -2.66 -3.32 -14.60
C GLY A 433 -3.07 -1.86 -14.49
N CYS A 434 -4.10 -1.55 -13.70
CA CYS A 434 -4.57 -0.19 -13.44
C CYS A 434 -3.46 0.70 -12.84
N ILE A 435 -2.79 0.22 -11.77
CA ILE A 435 -1.64 0.90 -11.14
C ILE A 435 -0.54 1.18 -12.18
N SER A 436 -0.21 0.17 -13.00
CA SER A 436 0.87 0.27 -13.98
C SER A 436 0.56 1.25 -15.11
N LEU A 437 -0.69 1.27 -15.59
CA LEU A 437 -1.14 2.21 -16.61
C LEU A 437 -1.17 3.65 -16.06
N LEU A 438 -1.69 3.85 -14.84
CA LEU A 438 -1.65 5.15 -14.17
C LEU A 438 -0.20 5.64 -13.97
N ARG A 439 0.73 4.78 -13.51
CA ARG A 439 2.16 5.12 -13.42
C ARG A 439 2.78 5.49 -14.77
N LYS A 440 2.56 4.68 -15.82
CA LYS A 440 3.09 4.89 -17.18
C LYS A 440 2.57 6.17 -17.85
N PHE A 441 1.32 6.56 -17.59
CA PHE A 441 0.64 7.62 -18.33
C PHE A 441 0.34 8.89 -17.55
N CYS A 442 0.24 8.86 -16.22
CA CYS A 442 -0.13 10.05 -15.44
C CYS A 442 1.08 10.76 -14.82
N PHE A 443 2.27 10.13 -14.78
CA PHE A 443 3.50 10.72 -14.22
C PHE A 443 4.45 11.24 -15.32
N GLY A 444 5.26 12.24 -14.97
CA GLY A 444 6.25 12.90 -15.84
C GLY A 444 6.26 14.43 -15.74
N ASP A 445 7.24 15.07 -16.39
CA ASP A 445 7.57 16.50 -16.22
C ASP A 445 6.63 17.51 -16.93
N LYS A 446 5.39 17.12 -17.29
CA LYS A 446 4.44 18.09 -17.87
C LYS A 446 3.94 19.01 -16.76
N PRO A 447 4.14 20.34 -16.85
CA PRO A 447 3.63 21.25 -15.82
C PRO A 447 2.11 21.24 -15.79
N ILE A 448 1.54 21.26 -14.59
CA ILE A 448 0.12 21.51 -14.38
C ILE A 448 -0.13 23.01 -14.53
N LEU A 449 -0.98 23.38 -15.49
CA LEU A 449 -1.20 24.78 -15.89
C LEU A 449 -2.45 25.42 -15.23
N PHE A 450 -3.06 24.73 -14.26
CA PHE A 450 -4.22 25.21 -13.51
C PHE A 450 -3.97 25.15 -12.00
N GLU A 451 -4.51 26.11 -11.27
CA GLU A 451 -4.43 26.22 -9.81
C GLU A 451 -5.64 25.58 -9.14
N TYR A 452 -5.45 25.01 -7.94
CA TYR A 452 -6.54 24.58 -7.07
C TYR A 452 -6.88 25.66 -6.04
N LEU A 453 -8.17 25.98 -5.89
CA LEU A 453 -8.65 27.13 -5.13
C LEU A 453 -9.51 26.78 -3.91
N SER A 454 -9.93 25.51 -3.77
CA SER A 454 -10.66 25.03 -2.57
C SER A 454 -9.71 24.59 -1.45
N ASP A 455 -10.24 24.46 -0.22
CA ASP A 455 -9.52 23.80 0.87
C ASP A 455 -9.52 22.27 0.68
N GLN A 456 -8.38 21.74 0.23
CA GLN A 456 -8.15 20.30 0.07
C GLN A 456 -8.38 19.52 1.38
N SER A 457 -8.14 20.14 2.55
CA SER A 457 -8.42 19.52 3.86
C SER A 457 -9.91 19.35 4.15
N ALA A 458 -10.78 20.14 3.54
CA ALA A 458 -12.23 20.02 3.63
C ALA A 458 -12.81 19.10 2.55
N ASP A 459 -12.25 19.13 1.34
CA ASP A 459 -12.75 18.37 0.19
C ASP A 459 -12.32 16.89 0.21
N PHE A 460 -11.08 16.61 0.62
CA PHE A 460 -10.51 15.26 0.71
C PHE A 460 -10.48 14.71 2.15
N LYS A 461 -11.30 15.28 3.06
CA LYS A 461 -11.43 14.88 4.48
C LYS A 461 -11.81 13.40 4.73
N HIS A 462 -12.25 12.68 3.70
CA HIS A 462 -12.57 11.25 3.73
C HIS A 462 -11.37 10.35 3.36
N CYS A 463 -10.25 10.95 2.95
CA CYS A 463 -9.01 10.28 2.57
C CYS A 463 -7.93 10.46 3.65
N GLN A 464 -6.90 9.62 3.61
CA GLN A 464 -5.77 9.71 4.55
C GLN A 464 -4.72 10.75 4.14
N PHE A 465 -4.66 11.08 2.85
CA PHE A 465 -3.84 12.16 2.29
C PHE A 465 -4.78 13.23 1.72
N PRO A 466 -5.14 14.27 2.50
CA PRO A 466 -6.08 15.29 2.06
C PRO A 466 -5.38 16.36 1.20
N THR A 467 -4.52 15.91 0.28
CA THR A 467 -3.69 16.71 -0.62
C THR A 467 -3.78 16.11 -2.01
N LEU A 468 -3.85 16.96 -3.03
CA LEU A 468 -3.91 16.54 -4.43
C LEU A 468 -2.60 15.89 -4.85
N ASN A 469 -2.67 14.81 -5.62
CA ASN A 469 -1.50 14.01 -5.95
C ASN A 469 -0.45 14.74 -6.82
N TYR A 470 -0.80 15.86 -7.44
CA TYR A 470 0.11 16.73 -8.21
C TYR A 470 0.62 17.94 -7.41
N GLU A 471 0.15 18.13 -6.17
CA GLU A 471 0.69 19.11 -5.21
C GLU A 471 1.48 18.43 -4.06
N ASP A 472 1.43 17.10 -3.96
CA ASP A 472 2.32 16.32 -3.11
C ASP A 472 3.76 16.42 -3.64
N THR A 473 4.63 17.10 -2.88
CA THR A 473 6.04 17.38 -3.24
C THR A 473 6.89 16.12 -3.45
N ASN A 474 6.34 14.93 -3.21
CA ASN A 474 7.00 13.65 -3.40
C ASN A 474 6.62 12.95 -4.72
N LEU A 475 5.82 13.59 -5.58
CA LEU A 475 5.32 13.04 -6.84
C LEU A 475 5.46 14.01 -8.01
N ASN A 476 5.83 13.48 -9.19
CA ASN A 476 5.86 14.22 -10.45
C ASN A 476 4.67 13.78 -11.34
N VAL A 477 3.51 14.41 -11.15
CA VAL A 477 2.26 14.05 -11.87
C VAL A 477 2.03 14.99 -13.04
N SER A 478 2.14 14.43 -14.26
CA SER A 478 1.91 15.11 -15.54
C SER A 478 0.44 15.31 -15.91
N ILE A 479 -0.43 14.38 -15.52
CA ILE A 479 -1.86 14.37 -15.86
C ILE A 479 -2.62 13.86 -14.63
N PRO A 480 -3.24 14.73 -13.83
CA PRO A 480 -4.06 14.33 -12.70
C PRO A 480 -5.28 13.54 -13.17
N VAL A 481 -5.71 12.56 -12.37
CA VAL A 481 -6.93 11.78 -12.61
C VAL A 481 -7.89 12.06 -11.47
N PHE A 482 -9.05 12.66 -11.76
CA PHE A 482 -10.13 12.86 -10.80
C PHE A 482 -11.20 11.81 -11.02
N SER A 483 -11.66 11.13 -9.97
CA SER A 483 -12.70 10.10 -10.08
C SER A 483 -13.73 10.22 -8.97
N ILE A 484 -15.00 10.06 -9.32
CA ILE A 484 -16.02 9.56 -8.39
C ILE A 484 -16.02 8.02 -8.43
N HIS A 485 -16.73 7.38 -7.50
CA HIS A 485 -16.98 5.93 -7.54
C HIS A 485 -18.34 5.63 -8.16
N GLY A 486 -18.49 4.46 -8.78
CA GLY A 486 -19.77 3.97 -9.24
C GLY A 486 -20.42 2.99 -8.26
N ASN A 487 -21.27 2.09 -8.77
CA ASN A 487 -21.94 1.06 -7.97
C ASN A 487 -21.25 -0.32 -8.04
N HIS A 488 -20.34 -0.56 -8.98
CA HIS A 488 -19.46 -1.72 -8.96
C HIS A 488 -18.24 -1.49 -8.05
N ASP A 489 -17.70 -0.27 -7.98
CA ASP A 489 -16.58 0.10 -7.10
C ASP A 489 -16.96 0.97 -5.88
N ASP A 490 -18.15 0.72 -5.30
CA ASP A 490 -18.68 1.45 -4.13
C ASP A 490 -17.87 1.31 -2.81
N PRO A 491 -17.86 2.34 -1.94
CA PRO A 491 -17.39 2.27 -0.56
C PRO A 491 -18.17 1.24 0.25
N SER A 492 -17.47 0.21 0.75
CA SER A 492 -18.15 -0.88 1.46
C SER A 492 -17.26 -1.59 2.49
N GLY A 493 -17.92 -2.26 3.44
CA GLY A 493 -17.26 -3.01 4.51
C GLY A 493 -16.64 -2.12 5.60
N GLN A 494 -15.76 -2.73 6.41
CA GLN A 494 -15.12 -2.05 7.54
C GLN A 494 -14.21 -0.91 7.04
N GLY A 495 -14.38 0.29 7.61
CA GLY A 495 -13.68 1.50 7.18
C GLY A 495 -14.34 2.24 6.01
N ASN A 496 -15.41 1.71 5.41
CA ASN A 496 -16.10 2.31 4.26
C ASN A 496 -15.14 2.67 3.10
N LEU A 497 -14.33 1.68 2.69
CA LEU A 497 -13.30 1.82 1.66
C LEU A 497 -13.70 1.13 0.36
N CYS A 498 -13.23 1.64 -0.78
CA CYS A 498 -13.31 0.99 -2.09
C CYS A 498 -11.93 0.86 -2.76
N SER A 499 -11.91 0.52 -4.05
CA SER A 499 -10.68 0.43 -4.85
C SER A 499 -10.03 1.80 -5.09
N LEU A 500 -10.82 2.87 -5.20
CA LEU A 500 -10.33 4.22 -5.47
C LEU A 500 -9.62 4.82 -4.24
N ASP A 501 -10.02 4.45 -3.01
CA ASP A 501 -9.26 4.80 -1.80
C ASP A 501 -7.82 4.23 -1.83
N LEU A 502 -7.60 3.05 -2.45
CA LEU A 502 -6.27 2.46 -2.57
C LEU A 502 -5.41 3.22 -3.60
N LEU A 503 -5.98 3.52 -4.77
CA LEU A 503 -5.29 4.27 -5.82
C LEU A 503 -4.97 5.71 -5.37
N HIS A 504 -5.91 6.36 -4.67
CA HIS A 504 -5.69 7.70 -4.13
C HIS A 504 -4.65 7.72 -3.02
N SER A 505 -4.72 6.82 -2.03
CA SER A 505 -3.69 6.75 -0.98
C SER A 505 -2.32 6.28 -1.50
N ALA A 506 -2.23 5.68 -2.69
CA ALA A 506 -0.97 5.43 -3.39
C ALA A 506 -0.44 6.65 -4.18
N GLY A 507 -1.20 7.74 -4.29
CA GLY A 507 -0.86 8.94 -5.05
C GLY A 507 -1.18 8.85 -6.56
N LEU A 508 -1.96 7.86 -7.00
CA LEU A 508 -2.22 7.58 -8.41
C LEU A 508 -3.43 8.36 -8.97
N MET A 509 -4.32 8.85 -8.12
CA MET A 509 -5.51 9.63 -8.51
C MET A 509 -6.05 10.50 -7.36
N ASN A 510 -7.00 11.38 -7.65
CA ASN A 510 -7.73 12.22 -6.71
C ASN A 510 -9.18 11.72 -6.59
N TYR A 511 -9.51 11.05 -5.48
CA TYR A 511 -10.81 10.42 -5.27
C TYR A 511 -11.78 11.35 -4.53
N PHE A 512 -12.84 11.78 -5.23
CA PHE A 512 -13.80 12.78 -4.74
C PHE A 512 -15.26 12.27 -4.82
N GLY A 513 -16.21 13.10 -4.37
CA GLY A 513 -17.66 12.79 -4.45
C GLY A 513 -18.16 11.66 -3.53
N LYS A 514 -17.31 11.16 -2.62
CA LYS A 514 -17.61 10.09 -1.66
C LYS A 514 -18.57 10.60 -0.56
N THR A 515 -19.77 10.03 -0.47
CA THR A 515 -20.75 10.45 0.57
C THR A 515 -20.60 9.61 1.86
N THR A 516 -20.44 10.27 3.01
CA THR A 516 -20.29 9.62 4.33
C THR A 516 -21.54 9.72 5.20
N SER A 517 -22.37 10.75 4.99
CA SER A 517 -23.62 10.98 5.71
C SER A 517 -24.77 10.18 5.08
N LEU A 518 -25.59 9.52 5.91
CA LEU A 518 -26.78 8.80 5.47
C LEU A 518 -28.02 9.70 5.30
N GLU A 519 -28.11 10.79 6.07
CA GLU A 519 -29.32 11.62 6.23
C GLU A 519 -29.30 12.90 5.38
N LYS A 520 -28.13 13.50 5.17
CA LYS A 520 -27.96 14.76 4.44
C LYS A 520 -26.72 14.69 3.56
N ILE A 521 -26.88 14.80 2.25
CA ILE A 521 -25.77 14.93 1.30
C ILE A 521 -25.51 16.42 1.11
N GLU A 522 -24.28 16.86 1.41
CA GLU A 522 -23.78 18.19 1.09
C GLU A 522 -22.64 18.04 0.10
N MET A 523 -22.65 18.86 -0.96
CA MET A 523 -21.62 18.84 -2.01
C MET A 523 -20.97 20.23 -2.07
N SER A 524 -19.65 20.23 -1.90
CA SER A 524 -18.76 21.34 -2.26
C SER A 524 -18.20 21.09 -3.66
N PRO A 525 -17.96 22.14 -4.46
CA PRO A 525 -17.16 22.02 -5.66
C PRO A 525 -15.67 21.92 -5.31
N LEU A 526 -14.94 21.10 -6.07
CA LEU A 526 -13.51 21.30 -6.25
C LEU A 526 -13.36 22.54 -7.16
N LEU A 527 -12.80 23.63 -6.64
CA LEU A 527 -12.62 24.88 -7.38
C LEU A 527 -11.23 24.89 -8.03
N MET A 528 -11.19 25.13 -9.34
CA MET A 528 -9.95 25.18 -10.13
C MET A 528 -9.96 26.43 -11.03
N GLN A 529 -8.80 26.99 -11.34
CA GLN A 529 -8.67 28.11 -12.29
C GLN A 529 -7.51 27.88 -13.25
N LYS A 530 -7.74 28.13 -14.55
CA LYS A 530 -6.72 28.06 -15.60
C LYS A 530 -6.74 29.39 -16.37
N GLY A 531 -5.71 30.21 -16.17
CA GLY A 531 -5.69 31.59 -16.67
C GLY A 531 -6.91 32.38 -16.17
N SER A 532 -7.74 32.90 -17.08
CA SER A 532 -9.01 33.56 -16.74
C SER A 532 -10.16 32.60 -16.38
N THR A 533 -10.16 31.36 -16.90
CA THR A 533 -11.29 30.43 -16.77
C THR A 533 -11.36 29.76 -15.40
N LYS A 534 -12.53 29.80 -14.77
CA LYS A 534 -12.81 29.20 -13.46
C LYS A 534 -13.77 28.02 -13.58
N LEU A 535 -13.39 26.87 -13.02
CA LEU A 535 -14.10 25.60 -13.08
C LEU A 535 -14.53 25.16 -11.67
N ALA A 536 -15.83 24.94 -11.49
CA ALA A 536 -16.41 24.38 -10.26
C ALA A 536 -16.85 22.94 -10.52
N LEU A 537 -16.04 21.97 -10.10
CA LEU A 537 -16.27 20.54 -10.32
C LEU A 537 -16.97 19.89 -9.11
N TYR A 538 -18.25 19.58 -9.27
CA TYR A 538 -19.06 18.84 -8.30
C TYR A 538 -19.05 17.34 -8.65
N GLY A 539 -19.06 16.48 -7.63
CA GLY A 539 -19.10 15.03 -7.81
C GLY A 539 -20.05 14.34 -6.83
N LEU A 540 -20.81 13.37 -7.33
CA LEU A 540 -21.63 12.46 -6.53
C LEU A 540 -21.42 11.03 -7.01
N GLY A 541 -20.61 10.27 -6.26
CA GLY A 541 -20.49 8.83 -6.44
C GLY A 541 -21.79 8.09 -6.14
N SER A 542 -21.89 6.82 -6.54
CA SER A 542 -23.16 6.11 -6.51
C SER A 542 -23.81 6.02 -5.12
N VAL A 543 -25.10 6.32 -5.06
CA VAL A 543 -25.94 6.26 -3.85
C VAL A 543 -27.31 5.77 -4.29
N ARG A 544 -27.68 4.53 -3.89
CA ARG A 544 -28.95 3.85 -4.23
C ARG A 544 -30.10 4.83 -4.52
N ASP A 545 -30.61 4.79 -5.75
CA ASP A 545 -31.56 5.76 -6.29
C ASP A 545 -32.74 6.05 -5.34
N GLU A 546 -33.35 5.04 -4.71
CA GLU A 546 -34.53 5.28 -3.86
C GLU A 546 -34.18 6.00 -2.55
N ARG A 547 -32.91 6.01 -2.12
CA ARG A 547 -32.41 6.89 -1.06
C ARG A 547 -32.24 8.31 -1.59
N LEU A 548 -31.54 8.49 -2.71
CA LEU A 548 -31.23 9.81 -3.26
C LEU A 548 -32.50 10.55 -3.74
N HIS A 549 -33.41 9.85 -4.42
CA HIS A 549 -34.72 10.34 -4.82
C HIS A 549 -35.56 10.82 -3.63
N ARG A 550 -35.53 10.12 -2.48
CA ARG A 550 -36.19 10.58 -1.24
C ARG A 550 -35.60 11.87 -0.70
N LEU A 551 -34.27 12.04 -0.76
CA LEU A 551 -33.60 13.27 -0.34
C LEU A 551 -33.97 14.47 -1.22
N PHE A 552 -34.00 14.30 -2.55
CA PHE A 552 -34.44 15.35 -3.46
C PHE A 552 -35.93 15.73 -3.28
N VAL A 553 -36.82 14.74 -3.10
CA VAL A 553 -38.23 15.00 -2.78
C VAL A 553 -38.39 15.75 -1.45
N HIS A 554 -37.53 15.49 -0.46
CA HIS A 554 -37.52 16.24 0.79
C HIS A 554 -36.99 17.68 0.60
N LYS A 555 -35.88 17.88 -0.14
CA LYS A 555 -35.33 19.20 -0.51
C LYS A 555 -36.41 20.09 -1.14
N LYS A 556 -37.11 19.57 -2.15
CA LYS A 556 -38.19 20.31 -2.85
C LYS A 556 -39.41 20.60 -1.98
N ARG A 557 -39.77 19.72 -1.03
CA ARG A 557 -40.91 19.96 -0.12
C ARG A 557 -40.66 21.05 0.92
N ASN A 558 -39.40 21.28 1.29
CA ASN A 558 -39.03 22.19 2.37
C ASN A 558 -38.67 23.60 1.88
N ASN A 559 -38.72 23.90 0.57
CA ASN A 559 -38.22 25.14 -0.04
C ASN A 559 -36.80 25.53 0.44
N ALA A 560 -35.90 24.55 0.53
CA ALA A 560 -34.49 24.83 0.79
C ALA A 560 -33.92 25.72 -0.32
N GLU A 561 -33.24 26.81 0.04
CA GLU A 561 -32.79 27.84 -0.90
C GLU A 561 -31.95 27.25 -2.04
N THR A 562 -32.35 27.53 -3.29
CA THR A 562 -31.51 27.25 -4.45
C THR A 562 -30.27 28.13 -4.37
N LYS A 563 -29.07 27.52 -4.37
CA LYS A 563 -27.82 28.30 -4.44
C LYS A 563 -27.84 29.10 -5.74
N ARG A 564 -27.69 30.44 -5.65
CA ARG A 564 -27.51 31.26 -6.84
C ARG A 564 -26.24 30.83 -7.58
N LYS A 565 -26.31 30.83 -8.90
CA LYS A 565 -25.14 30.68 -9.76
C LYS A 565 -24.11 31.75 -9.43
N GLN A 566 -22.85 31.33 -9.30
CA GLN A 566 -21.73 32.25 -9.27
C GLN A 566 -21.41 32.58 -10.74
N GLU A 567 -21.69 33.80 -11.16
CA GLU A 567 -21.74 34.19 -12.59
C GLU A 567 -20.38 34.03 -13.32
N ASP A 568 -19.28 34.02 -12.54
CA ASP A 568 -17.90 33.85 -12.99
C ASP A 568 -17.43 32.39 -13.23
N TRP A 569 -18.23 31.36 -12.90
CA TRP A 569 -17.78 29.96 -12.87
C TRP A 569 -18.51 29.07 -13.87
N PHE A 570 -17.78 28.16 -14.49
CA PHE A 570 -18.35 27.04 -15.24
C PHE A 570 -18.57 25.85 -14.31
N ASN A 571 -19.83 25.42 -14.14
CA ASN A 571 -20.25 24.47 -13.11
C ASN A 571 -20.48 23.07 -13.71
N VAL A 572 -19.54 22.16 -13.50
CA VAL A 572 -19.62 20.77 -13.98
C VAL A 572 -20.07 19.87 -12.83
N PHE A 573 -21.08 19.02 -13.06
CA PHE A 573 -21.52 18.01 -12.10
C PHE A 573 -21.39 16.59 -12.67
N VAL A 574 -20.60 15.75 -12.02
CA VAL A 574 -20.43 14.34 -12.36
C VAL A 574 -21.27 13.49 -11.40
N ILE A 575 -22.13 12.63 -11.96
CA ILE A 575 -23.08 11.82 -11.18
C ILE A 575 -23.17 10.38 -11.73
N HIS A 576 -22.94 9.40 -10.85
CA HIS A 576 -23.07 7.97 -11.19
C HIS A 576 -24.42 7.43 -10.69
N GLN A 577 -25.48 7.63 -11.48
CA GLN A 577 -26.87 7.27 -11.17
C GLN A 577 -27.67 7.01 -12.44
N ASN A 578 -28.83 6.34 -12.32
CA ASN A 578 -29.77 6.18 -13.42
C ASN A 578 -30.38 7.54 -13.84
N ARG A 579 -30.15 7.95 -15.09
CA ARG A 579 -30.86 9.03 -15.82
C ARG A 579 -32.17 8.47 -16.39
N ALA A 580 -32.11 7.26 -16.94
CA ALA A 580 -33.22 6.60 -17.61
C ALA A 580 -34.29 6.06 -16.64
N LYS A 581 -35.58 6.21 -17.00
CA LYS A 581 -36.70 5.88 -16.12
C LYS A 581 -37.06 4.38 -16.16
N HIS A 582 -36.36 3.58 -15.35
CA HIS A 582 -36.66 2.16 -15.18
C HIS A 582 -37.81 1.88 -14.18
N SER A 583 -38.07 2.78 -13.22
CA SER A 583 -39.23 2.70 -12.31
C SER A 583 -39.71 4.09 -11.86
N THR A 584 -40.51 4.17 -10.79
CA THR A 584 -40.93 5.44 -10.19
C THR A 584 -39.84 6.09 -9.34
N THR A 585 -38.88 5.33 -8.80
CA THR A 585 -37.86 5.82 -7.85
C THR A 585 -36.43 5.36 -8.13
N SER A 586 -36.20 4.42 -9.06
CA SER A 586 -34.87 3.95 -9.48
C SER A 586 -34.28 4.80 -10.63
N TYR A 587 -34.35 6.12 -10.47
CA TYR A 587 -33.73 7.13 -11.35
C TYR A 587 -33.79 8.51 -10.70
N ILE A 588 -32.91 9.40 -11.14
CA ILE A 588 -32.86 10.81 -10.75
C ILE A 588 -33.35 11.66 -11.93
N PRO A 589 -34.56 12.24 -11.86
CA PRO A 589 -35.00 13.23 -12.82
C PRO A 589 -34.02 14.41 -12.89
N GLU A 590 -33.64 14.85 -14.09
CA GLU A 590 -32.83 16.07 -14.29
C GLU A 590 -33.47 17.30 -13.60
N GLN A 591 -34.81 17.31 -13.47
CA GLN A 591 -35.58 18.29 -12.71
C GLN A 591 -35.23 18.38 -11.20
N PHE A 592 -34.44 17.45 -10.65
CA PHE A 592 -34.00 17.47 -9.25
C PHE A 592 -32.64 18.14 -9.06
N LEU A 593 -31.90 18.37 -10.14
CA LEU A 593 -30.64 19.10 -10.14
C LEU A 593 -30.89 20.60 -9.97
N ASP A 594 -29.86 21.34 -9.58
CA ASP A 594 -29.96 22.78 -9.38
C ASP A 594 -29.63 23.55 -10.68
N ASP A 595 -30.34 24.64 -10.91
CA ASP A 595 -30.33 25.44 -12.15
C ASP A 595 -29.07 26.32 -12.34
N PHE A 596 -28.13 26.29 -11.39
CA PHE A 596 -26.84 26.95 -11.52
C PHE A 596 -25.82 26.18 -12.36
N LEU A 597 -26.05 24.89 -12.62
CA LEU A 597 -25.12 24.03 -13.36
C LEU A 597 -24.94 24.49 -14.82
N ASP A 598 -23.83 24.07 -15.44
CA ASP A 598 -23.51 24.34 -16.85
C ASP A 598 -23.45 23.04 -17.65
N LEU A 599 -22.86 21.98 -17.07
CA LEU A 599 -22.71 20.66 -17.66
C LEU A 599 -22.98 19.57 -16.63
N VAL A 600 -23.81 18.59 -16.98
CA VAL A 600 -24.05 17.37 -16.20
C VAL A 600 -23.51 16.16 -16.96
N ILE A 601 -22.65 15.39 -16.29
CA ILE A 601 -22.00 14.18 -16.83
C ILE A 601 -22.58 12.98 -16.08
N TRP A 602 -23.37 12.17 -16.79
CA TRP A 602 -23.95 10.94 -16.25
C TRP A 602 -23.03 9.76 -16.56
N GLY A 603 -22.58 9.05 -15.52
CA GLY A 603 -21.53 8.05 -15.65
C GLY A 603 -21.90 6.62 -15.30
N HIS A 604 -23.18 6.26 -15.43
CA HIS A 604 -23.78 4.93 -15.19
C HIS A 604 -24.63 4.45 -16.39
N GLU A 605 -24.65 5.22 -17.48
CA GLU A 605 -25.64 5.08 -18.55
C GLU A 605 -24.99 4.52 -19.80
N HIS A 606 -25.31 3.29 -20.18
CA HIS A 606 -24.58 2.57 -21.26
C HIS A 606 -24.86 3.05 -22.70
N GLU A 607 -25.53 4.20 -22.91
CA GLU A 607 -25.73 4.80 -24.24
C GLU A 607 -24.81 6.01 -24.41
N CYS A 608 -23.81 5.88 -25.29
CA CYS A 608 -22.79 6.91 -25.47
C CYS A 608 -23.33 8.16 -26.19
N ARG A 609 -23.32 9.31 -25.49
CA ARG A 609 -23.67 10.64 -26.01
C ARG A 609 -22.56 11.64 -25.69
N LEU A 610 -21.57 11.71 -26.60
CA LEU A 610 -20.40 12.58 -26.47
C LEU A 610 -20.72 14.07 -26.72
N GLU A 611 -21.52 14.38 -27.75
CA GLU A 611 -21.96 15.76 -28.01
C GLU A 611 -22.97 16.21 -26.94
N PRO A 612 -22.72 17.32 -26.20
CA PRO A 612 -23.59 17.69 -25.09
C PRO A 612 -24.98 18.19 -25.52
N GLU A 613 -26.03 17.55 -25.03
CA GLU A 613 -27.43 17.91 -25.28
C GLU A 613 -27.85 19.11 -24.41
N TRP A 614 -28.45 20.15 -25.00
CA TRP A 614 -28.96 21.30 -24.23
C TRP A 614 -30.36 21.02 -23.64
N ASN A 615 -30.46 20.91 -22.31
CA ASN A 615 -31.75 20.83 -21.63
C ASN A 615 -32.35 22.24 -21.45
N SER A 616 -33.15 22.65 -22.43
CA SER A 616 -33.91 23.91 -22.43
C SER A 616 -34.90 24.09 -21.26
N SER A 617 -35.23 23.03 -20.52
CA SER A 617 -36.11 23.09 -19.34
C SER A 617 -35.36 23.29 -18.02
N GLN A 618 -34.04 23.07 -17.98
CA GLN A 618 -33.19 23.20 -16.78
C GLN A 618 -31.95 24.09 -16.98
N ASN A 619 -31.72 24.59 -18.21
CA ASN A 619 -30.70 25.58 -18.55
C ASN A 619 -29.23 25.10 -18.38
N PHE A 620 -28.98 23.81 -18.62
CA PHE A 620 -27.64 23.20 -18.65
C PHE A 620 -27.47 22.20 -19.82
N PHE A 621 -26.22 21.86 -20.13
CA PHE A 621 -25.85 20.78 -21.05
C PHE A 621 -25.77 19.42 -20.34
N VAL A 622 -25.95 18.32 -21.10
CA VAL A 622 -25.90 16.95 -20.59
C VAL A 622 -25.06 16.05 -21.51
N SER A 623 -24.17 15.22 -20.94
CA SER A 623 -23.33 14.26 -21.68
C SER A 623 -23.26 12.89 -20.99
N GLN A 624 -23.01 11.84 -21.78
CA GLN A 624 -22.86 10.43 -21.37
C GLN A 624 -21.65 9.80 -22.09
N PRO A 625 -20.39 10.03 -21.63
CA PRO A 625 -19.19 9.57 -22.32
C PRO A 625 -18.76 8.15 -21.87
N VAL A 626 -19.40 7.14 -22.47
CA VAL A 626 -19.27 5.70 -22.13
C VAL A 626 -18.05 5.05 -22.78
N ALA A 627 -17.36 4.17 -22.05
CA ALA A 627 -16.16 3.44 -22.50
C ALA A 627 -16.32 1.92 -22.76
N VAL A 628 -17.51 1.34 -22.54
CA VAL A 628 -17.81 -0.12 -22.67
C VAL A 628 -17.81 -0.62 -24.12
#